data_AF-A0A3M0XFH6-F1
#
_entry.id   AF-A0A3M0XFH6-F1
#
_cell.length_a   1.000
_cell.length_b   1.000
_cell.length_c   1.000
_cell.angle_alpha   90.00
_cell.angle_beta   90.00
_cell.angle_gamma   90.00
#
_symmetry.space_group_name_H-M   'P 1'
#
loop_
_entity.id
_entity.type
_entity.pdbx_description
1 polymer ?
#
loop_
_entity_poly.entity_id
_entity_poly.type
_entity_poly.pdbx_seq_one_letter_code
_entity_poly.pdbx_strand_id
1 'polypeptide(L)' 'GDEIIEEEGLCIPHKRAHERLFVIEPMAEIAPFFLHPLLKKEMRIIYRELKHG' A
#
# COMPACT_ATOMS: atom_id res chain seq x y z
N GLY A 1 4.17 -4.95 9.99
CA GLY A 1 3.51 -6.27 9.99
C GLY A 1 2.78 -6.47 8.68
N ASP A 2 2.17 -7.63 8.53
CA ASP A 2 1.43 -8.10 7.38
C ASP A 2 -0.03 -8.44 7.72
N GLU A 3 -0.48 -7.99 8.89
CA GLU A 3 -1.82 -8.21 9.42
C GLU A 3 -2.90 -7.63 8.50
N ILE A 4 -4.00 -8.36 8.42
CA ILE A 4 -5.22 -7.98 7.71
C ILE A 4 -6.35 -8.01 8.74
N ILE A 5 -6.94 -6.84 8.99
CA ILE A 5 -8.01 -6.65 9.97
C ILE A 5 -9.19 -6.02 9.24
N GLU A 6 -10.38 -6.62 9.39
CA GLU A 6 -11.65 -6.11 8.90
C GLU A 6 -12.68 -6.24 10.03
N GLU A 7 -12.90 -5.13 10.74
CA GLU A 7 -13.83 -5.01 11.85
C GLU A 7 -14.76 -3.81 11.62
N GLU A 8 -15.83 -3.72 12.40
CA GLU A 8 -16.72 -2.56 12.34
C GLU A 8 -15.95 -1.28 12.70
N GLY A 9 -15.77 -0.40 11.73
CA GLY A 9 -15.02 0.86 11.89
C GLY A 9 -13.51 0.77 11.76
N LEU A 10 -12.91 -0.42 11.53
CA LEU A 10 -11.47 -0.59 11.36
C LEU A 10 -11.14 -1.49 10.18
N CYS A 11 -10.24 -1.01 9.31
CA CYS A 11 -9.69 -1.79 8.21
C CYS A 11 -8.18 -1.55 8.08
N ILE A 12 -7.40 -2.63 8.16
CA ILE A 12 -5.96 -2.63 7.94
C ILE A 12 -5.61 -3.74 6.94
N PRO A 13 -4.78 -3.45 5.93
CA PRO A 13 -4.38 -2.12 5.47
C PRO A 13 -5.58 -1.31 4.94
N HIS A 14 -5.58 0.01 5.15
CA HIS A 14 -6.71 0.87 4.75
C HIS A 14 -7.07 0.70 3.26
N LYS A 15 -8.35 0.44 2.97
CA LYS A 15 -8.90 0.05 1.65
C LYS A 15 -8.40 0.86 0.48
N ARG A 16 -8.22 2.17 0.65
CA ARG A 16 -7.82 3.11 -0.42
C ARG A 16 -6.45 3.77 -0.21
N ALA A 17 -5.63 3.26 0.73
CA ALA A 17 -4.30 3.82 0.95
C ALA A 17 -3.41 3.67 -0.31
N HIS A 18 -3.55 2.53 -0.99
CA HIS A 18 -2.87 2.24 -2.26
C HIS A 18 -3.33 3.09 -3.44
N GLU A 19 -4.36 3.93 -3.31
CA GLU A 19 -4.80 4.87 -4.35
C GLU A 19 -4.17 6.27 -4.18
N ARG A 20 -3.44 6.51 -3.08
CA ARG A 20 -3.01 7.84 -2.66
C ARG A 20 -1.51 8.00 -2.83
N LEU A 21 -1.10 8.83 -3.79
CA LEU A 21 0.31 9.05 -4.09
C LEU A 21 1.12 9.48 -2.86
N PHE A 22 0.58 10.42 -2.05
CA PHE A 22 1.24 10.90 -0.83
C PHE A 22 1.43 9.84 0.27
N VAL A 23 0.76 8.68 0.17
CA VAL A 23 0.97 7.52 1.05
C VAL A 23 1.99 6.56 0.43
N ILE A 24 1.88 6.32 -0.88
CA ILE A 24 2.66 5.28 -1.56
C ILE A 24 4.07 5.75 -1.94
N GLU A 25 4.24 7.01 -2.31
CA GLU A 25 5.54 7.61 -2.61
C GLU A 25 6.54 7.46 -1.44
N PRO A 26 6.25 7.95 -0.22
CA PRO A 26 7.18 7.79 0.90
C PRO A 26 7.41 6.31 1.26
N MET A 27 6.38 5.47 1.17
CA MET A 27 6.51 4.03 1.40
C MET A 27 7.44 3.35 0.39
N ALA A 28 7.39 3.75 -0.89
CA ALA A 28 8.27 3.24 -1.93
C ALA A 28 9.72 3.72 -1.77
N GLU A 29 9.95 4.89 -1.15
CA GLU A 29 11.28 5.38 -0.81
C GLU A 29 11.89 4.62 0.38
N ILE A 30 11.13 4.45 1.48
CA ILE A 30 11.65 3.86 2.72
C ILE A 30 11.65 2.32 2.71
N ALA A 31 10.69 1.70 2.02
CA ALA A 31 10.48 0.25 2.03
C ALA A 31 10.05 -0.26 0.64
N PRO A 32 10.88 -0.09 -0.41
CA PRO A 32 10.52 -0.39 -1.79
C PRO A 32 10.09 -1.84 -2.02
N PHE A 33 10.67 -2.78 -1.28
CA PHE A 33 10.43 -4.22 -1.39
C PHE A 33 9.38 -4.75 -0.41
N PHE A 34 8.79 -3.89 0.42
CA PHE A 34 7.69 -4.31 1.30
C PHE A 34 6.51 -4.78 0.46
N LEU A 35 6.03 -5.99 0.74
CA LEU A 35 4.93 -6.61 0.02
C LEU A 35 3.60 -6.18 0.67
N HIS A 36 2.76 -5.46 -0.08
CA HIS A 36 1.45 -5.07 0.41
C HIS A 36 0.60 -6.31 0.73
N PRO A 37 0.05 -6.47 1.96
CA PRO A 37 -0.57 -7.71 2.41
C PRO A 37 -1.73 -8.20 1.54
N LEU A 38 -2.56 -7.28 1.04
CA LEU A 38 -3.69 -7.59 0.15
C LEU A 38 -3.30 -7.67 -1.33
N LEU A 39 -2.69 -6.62 -1.90
CA LEU A 39 -2.35 -6.57 -3.32
C LEU A 39 -1.25 -7.54 -3.74
N LYS A 40 -0.45 -8.06 -2.80
CA LYS A 40 0.72 -8.92 -3.06
C LYS A 40 1.68 -8.30 -4.08
N LYS A 41 1.83 -6.97 -4.03
CA LYS A 41 2.76 -6.18 -4.83
C LYS A 41 3.73 -5.43 -3.92
N GLU A 42 4.96 -5.28 -4.38
CA GLU A 42 5.96 -4.43 -3.72
C GLU A 42 5.55 -2.95 -3.80
N MET A 43 5.86 -2.15 -2.78
CA MET A 43 5.51 -0.71 -2.76
C MET A 43 6.03 0.04 -3.99
N ARG A 44 7.24 -0.29 -4.48
CA ARG A 44 7.80 0.31 -5.71
C ARG A 44 7.01 -0.02 -6.99
N ILE A 45 6.24 -1.11 -7.00
CA ILE A 45 5.38 -1.49 -8.13
C ILE A 45 4.10 -0.68 -8.05
N ILE A 46 3.48 -0.63 -6.88
CA ILE A 46 2.27 0.17 -6.62
C ILE A 46 2.52 1.65 -6.96
N TYR A 47 3.66 2.22 -6.53
CA TYR A 47 4.06 3.59 -6.88
C TYR A 47 4.14 3.81 -8.40
N ARG A 48 4.79 2.89 -9.12
CA ARG A 48 4.92 2.98 -10.58
C ARG A 48 3.57 2.94 -11.29
N GLU A 49 2.66 2.07 -10.83
CA GLU A 49 1.30 1.98 -11.38
C GLU A 49 0.51 3.28 -11.15
N LEU A 50 0.61 3.89 -9.96
CA LEU A 50 -0.06 5.16 -9.65
C LEU A 50 0.47 6.37 -10.42
N LYS A 51 1.79 6.41 -10.68
CA LYS A 51 2.41 7.57 -11.34
C LYS A 51 2.17 7.59 -12.86
N HIS A 52 1.90 6.44 -13.46
CA HIS A 52 1.74 6.28 -14.91
C HIS A 52 0.32 5.87 -15.32
N GLY A 53 -0.61 5.83 -14.36
CA GLY A 53 -2.04 5.59 -14.58
C GLY A 53 -2.85 6.87 -14.70
#